data_AF-A0A918IYZ5-F1
#
_entry.id   AF-A0A918IYZ5-F1
#
_cell.length_a   1.000
_cell.length_b   1.000
_cell.length_c   1.000
_cell.angle_alpha   90.00
_cell.angle_beta   90.00
_cell.angle_gamma   90.00
#
_symmetry.space_group_name_H-M   'P 1'
#
loop_
_entity.id
_entity.type
_entity.pdbx_description
1 polymer ?
#
loop_
_entity_poly.entity_id
_entity_poly.type
_entity_poly.pdbx_seq_one_letter_code
_entity_poly.pdbx_strand_id
1 'polypeptide(L)'
;MGRKIKTNSGAVPFPVVHTFKLTGSSSTVSQYELIKIIGESPKLSKYISISRNRNFVKSEPEYYLSKKEVGDWPLLIGLHKTNIVEVLIGYREEEDLNVNTLLVRFNNQDMTVTIYYFEKDYSTDLIQLLPFMKKLYKRG
;
A
#
# COMPACT_ATOMS: atom_id res chain seq x y z
N MET A 1 7.39 18.23 24.04
CA MET A 1 7.01 16.84 24.44
C MET A 1 7.05 15.96 23.20
N GLY A 2 8.10 15.18 22.99
CA GLY A 2 8.16 14.20 21.91
C GLY A 2 7.41 12.94 22.32
N ARG A 3 6.32 12.60 21.63
CA ARG A 3 5.58 11.36 21.87
C ARG A 3 6.38 10.20 21.27
N LYS A 4 6.85 9.29 22.13
CA LYS A 4 7.54 8.06 21.72
C LYS A 4 6.54 7.14 21.02
N ILE A 5 6.71 6.94 19.72
CA ILE A 5 6.03 5.89 18.96
C ILE A 5 6.54 4.56 19.53
N LYS A 6 5.64 3.70 20.02
CA LYS A 6 5.99 2.35 20.47
C LYS A 6 6.32 1.52 19.24
N THR A 7 7.60 1.33 18.95
CA THR A 7 8.05 0.31 18.01
C THR A 7 7.90 -1.05 18.71
N ASN A 8 6.91 -1.83 18.31
CA ASN A 8 6.82 -3.23 18.75
C ASN A 8 8.01 -3.99 18.16
N SER A 9 8.99 -4.33 19.01
CA SER A 9 10.07 -5.25 18.68
C SER A 9 9.56 -6.71 18.70
N GLY A 10 8.48 -6.97 17.96
CA GLY A 10 7.86 -8.28 17.78
C GLY A 10 7.96 -8.72 16.32
N ALA A 11 7.76 -10.01 16.04
CA ALA A 11 7.80 -10.55 14.70
C ALA A 11 6.88 -9.76 13.74
N VAL A 12 7.40 -9.37 12.58
CA VAL A 12 6.62 -8.69 11.54
C VAL A 12 5.37 -9.51 11.21
N PRO A 13 4.16 -8.92 11.28
CA PRO A 13 2.93 -9.64 10.99
C PRO A 13 2.91 -10.11 9.54
N PHE A 14 2.30 -11.27 9.28
CA PHE A 14 2.09 -11.72 7.91
C PHE A 14 1.16 -10.73 7.19
N PRO A 15 1.52 -10.25 5.99
CA PRO A 15 0.68 -9.30 5.28
C PRO A 15 -0.55 -9.97 4.70
N VAL A 16 -1.66 -9.23 4.64
CA VAL A 16 -2.72 -9.54 3.70
C VAL A 16 -2.30 -9.02 2.33
N VAL A 17 -2.29 -9.87 1.32
CA VAL A 17 -1.84 -9.52 -0.04
C VAL A 17 -3.04 -9.33 -0.95
N HIS A 18 -3.18 -8.14 -1.52
CA HIS A 18 -4.20 -7.79 -2.50
C HIS A 18 -3.57 -7.66 -3.88
N THR A 19 -4.16 -8.29 -4.89
CA THR A 19 -3.78 -8.06 -6.29
C THR A 19 -4.95 -7.44 -7.02
N PHE A 20 -4.68 -6.31 -7.67
CA PHE A 20 -5.65 -5.57 -8.46
C PHE A 20 -5.26 -5.58 -9.94
N LYS A 21 -6.25 -5.51 -10.82
CA LYS A 21 -6.09 -5.38 -12.27
C LYS A 21 -6.60 -4.03 -12.72
N LEU A 22 -5.87 -3.39 -13.64
CA LEU A 22 -6.28 -2.12 -14.25
C LEU A 22 -7.61 -2.29 -15.00
N THR A 23 -8.55 -1.40 -14.72
CA THR A 23 -9.88 -1.38 -15.36
C THR A 23 -10.12 -0.10 -16.16
N GLY A 24 -9.39 0.97 -15.86
CA GLY A 24 -9.46 2.22 -16.61
C GLY A 24 -8.29 3.13 -16.25
N SER A 25 -7.86 3.98 -17.17
CA SER A 25 -6.84 4.98 -16.89
C SER A 25 -7.11 6.28 -17.63
N SER A 26 -6.60 7.35 -17.04
CA SER A 26 -6.52 8.69 -17.59
C SER A 26 -5.07 9.17 -17.47
N SER A 27 -4.77 10.38 -17.95
CA SER A 27 -3.43 10.97 -17.84
C SER A 27 -2.90 11.10 -16.40
N THR A 28 -3.78 11.12 -15.40
CA THR A 28 -3.39 11.37 -13.99
C THR A 28 -3.87 10.33 -12.99
N VAL A 29 -4.85 9.50 -13.37
CA VAL A 29 -5.50 8.53 -12.47
C VAL A 29 -5.67 7.20 -13.18
N SER A 30 -5.27 6.13 -12.51
CA SER A 30 -5.51 4.74 -12.91
C SER A 30 -6.47 4.08 -11.91
N GLN A 31 -7.45 3.35 -12.41
CA GLN A 31 -8.47 2.65 -11.65
C GLN A 31 -8.23 1.15 -11.71
N TYR A 32 -8.35 0.49 -10.56
CA TYR A 32 -8.10 -0.94 -10.46
C TYR A 32 -9.21 -1.66 -9.70
N GLU A 33 -9.46 -2.90 -10.08
CA GLU A 33 -10.39 -3.82 -9.41
C GLU A 33 -9.63 -4.99 -8.78
N LEU A 34 -10.04 -5.37 -7.57
CA LEU A 34 -9.47 -6.47 -6.81
C LEU A 34 -9.77 -7.80 -7.50
N ILE A 35 -8.72 -8.55 -7.85
CA ILE A 35 -8.83 -9.86 -8.52
C ILE A 35 -8.35 -11.03 -7.66
N LYS A 36 -7.56 -10.76 -6.60
CA LYS A 36 -7.03 -11.81 -5.72
C LYS A 36 -6.71 -11.27 -4.33
N ILE A 37 -7.00 -12.09 -3.31
CA ILE A 37 -6.58 -11.86 -1.93
C ILE A 37 -5.85 -13.10 -1.43
N ILE A 38 -4.78 -12.92 -0.66
CA ILE A 38 -4.12 -13.96 0.12
C ILE A 38 -4.08 -13.49 1.57
N GLY A 39 -4.70 -14.24 2.49
CA GLY A 39 -4.87 -13.86 3.90
C GLY A 39 -6.33 -13.98 4.34
N GLU A 40 -6.62 -13.61 5.59
CA GLU A 40 -7.91 -13.90 6.23
C GLU A 40 -9.06 -13.02 5.74
N SER A 41 -8.85 -11.72 5.48
CA SER A 41 -9.92 -10.79 5.09
C SER A 41 -9.44 -9.60 4.25
N PRO A 42 -10.27 -9.06 3.33
CA PRO A 42 -9.95 -7.86 2.58
C PRO A 42 -9.81 -6.65 3.52
N LYS A 43 -8.59 -6.10 3.61
CA LYS A 43 -8.30 -4.82 4.30
C LYS A 43 -8.48 -3.57 3.43
N LEU A 44 -8.63 -3.76 2.12
CA LEU A 44 -8.81 -2.69 1.13
C LEU A 44 -10.13 -2.90 0.38
N SER A 45 -10.66 -1.80 -0.16
CA SER A 45 -11.88 -1.80 -0.96
C SER A 45 -11.75 -2.64 -2.24
N LYS A 46 -12.88 -3.12 -2.77
CA LYS A 46 -12.93 -3.85 -4.04
C LYS A 46 -12.32 -3.04 -5.20
N TYR A 47 -12.53 -1.73 -5.20
CA TYR A 47 -11.99 -0.80 -6.20
C TYR A 47 -11.07 0.21 -5.54
N ILE A 48 -9.93 0.45 -6.17
CA ILE A 48 -8.96 1.48 -5.78
C ILE A 48 -8.66 2.38 -6.97
N SER A 49 -8.17 3.58 -6.68
CA SER A 49 -7.56 4.44 -7.69
C SER A 49 -6.17 4.84 -7.24
N ILE A 50 -5.26 4.94 -8.19
CA ILE A 50 -3.89 5.41 -7.96
C ILE A 50 -3.69 6.62 -8.86
N SER A 51 -3.34 7.75 -8.28
CA SER A 51 -3.13 9.00 -8.99
C SER A 51 -1.70 9.51 -8.82
N ARG A 52 -1.15 10.14 -9.86
CA ARG A 52 0.17 10.79 -9.76
C ARG A 52 0.07 12.02 -8.87
N ASN A 53 1.08 12.26 -8.04
CA ASN A 53 1.15 13.49 -7.27
C ASN A 53 1.28 14.71 -8.20
N ARG A 54 0.58 15.78 -7.82
CA ARG A 54 0.58 17.08 -8.51
C ARG A 54 1.36 18.14 -7.72
N ASN A 55 2.24 17.70 -6.81
CA ASN A 55 3.11 18.51 -5.96
C ASN A 55 2.37 19.50 -5.04
N PHE A 56 1.21 19.09 -4.52
CA PHE A 56 0.40 19.93 -3.62
C PHE A 56 0.85 19.88 -2.16
N VAL A 57 1.59 18.85 -1.75
CA VAL A 57 1.99 18.63 -0.34
C VAL A 57 3.50 18.53 -0.20
N LYS A 58 4.02 19.03 0.91
CA LYS A 58 5.46 19.01 1.23
C LYS A 58 6.07 17.62 1.38
N SER A 59 5.26 16.59 1.65
CA SER A 59 5.75 15.21 1.78
C SER A 59 6.09 14.55 0.44
N GLU A 60 5.72 15.19 -0.68
CA GLU A 60 6.08 14.78 -2.04
C GLU A 60 5.96 13.27 -2.31
N PRO A 61 4.79 12.64 -2.04
CA PRO A 61 4.58 11.26 -2.46
C PRO A 61 4.67 11.16 -3.99
N GLU A 62 5.03 10.00 -4.52
CA GLU A 62 5.04 9.77 -5.96
C GLU A 62 3.61 9.60 -6.50
N TYR A 63 2.81 8.86 -5.72
CA TYR A 63 1.42 8.56 -6.04
C TYR A 63 0.53 8.71 -4.81
N TYR A 64 -0.76 8.85 -5.03
CA TYR A 64 -1.78 8.67 -4.00
C TYR A 64 -2.62 7.45 -4.31
N LEU A 65 -2.73 6.55 -3.35
CA LEU A 65 -3.71 5.48 -3.34
C LEU A 65 -4.99 5.99 -2.69
N SER A 66 -6.12 5.82 -3.36
CA SER A 66 -7.43 6.21 -2.87
C SER A 66 -8.43 5.07 -2.94
N LYS A 67 -9.23 4.88 -1.88
CA LYS A 67 -10.38 3.99 -1.91
C LYS A 67 -11.55 4.65 -2.64
N LYS A 68 -12.28 3.89 -3.46
CA LYS A 68 -13.55 4.35 -4.03
C LYS A 68 -14.68 3.86 -3.11
N GLU A 69 -15.11 4.71 -2.19
CA GLU A 69 -16.33 4.50 -1.41
C GLU A 69 -17.39 5.52 -1.82
N VAL A 70 -18.66 5.12 -1.77
CA VAL A 70 -19.78 6.00 -2.10
C VAL A 70 -20.09 6.84 -0.87
N GLY A 71 -19.97 8.16 -0.98
CA GLY A 71 -20.46 9.10 0.04
C GLY A 71 -19.41 9.70 0.98
N ASP A 72 -18.22 9.09 1.09
CA ASP A 72 -17.13 9.59 1.95
C ASP A 72 -15.95 10.14 1.15
N TRP A 73 -15.25 11.11 1.73
CA TRP A 73 -13.97 11.59 1.18
C TRP A 73 -13.00 10.41 1.05
N PRO A 74 -12.40 10.20 -0.13
CA PRO A 74 -11.55 9.05 -0.35
C PRO A 74 -10.36 9.13 0.61
N LEU A 75 -10.12 8.06 1.37
CA LEU A 75 -8.91 7.92 2.16
C LEU A 75 -7.73 7.95 1.19
N LEU A 76 -6.88 8.98 1.29
CA LEU A 76 -5.71 9.20 0.46
C LEU A 76 -4.46 8.77 1.21
N ILE A 77 -3.80 7.72 0.71
CA ILE A 77 -2.53 7.24 1.24
C ILE A 77 -1.44 7.70 0.27
N GLY A 78 -0.51 8.54 0.76
CA GLY A 78 0.69 8.91 0.02
C GLY A 78 1.61 7.70 -0.14
N LEU A 79 1.99 7.40 -1.37
CA LEU A 79 2.93 6.34 -1.72
C LEU A 79 4.28 6.96 -2.07
N HIS A 80 5.30 6.61 -1.29
CA HIS A 80 6.66 7.13 -1.41
C HIS A 80 7.57 6.09 -2.03
N LYS A 81 8.54 6.54 -2.82
CA LYS A 81 9.57 5.65 -3.39
C LYS A 81 10.37 5.01 -2.28
N THR A 82 10.69 3.73 -2.47
CA THR A 82 11.66 3.03 -1.65
C THR A 82 13.00 2.90 -2.38
N ASN A 83 14.01 2.38 -1.68
CA ASN A 83 15.27 1.96 -2.29
C ASN A 83 15.15 0.65 -3.11
N ILE A 84 13.97 0.01 -3.12
CA ILE A 84 13.68 -1.19 -3.90
C ILE A 84 12.96 -0.76 -5.18
N VAL A 85 13.48 -1.21 -6.33
CA VAL A 85 12.93 -0.91 -7.65
C VAL A 85 11.47 -1.38 -7.73
N GLU A 86 10.60 -0.51 -8.29
CA GLU A 86 9.15 -0.75 -8.48
C GLU A 86 8.33 -0.94 -7.19
N VAL A 87 8.91 -0.65 -6.02
CA VAL A 87 8.22 -0.76 -4.73
C VAL A 87 8.05 0.62 -4.11
N LEU A 88 6.81 0.94 -3.76
CA LEU A 88 6.44 2.11 -3.00
C LEU A 88 5.97 1.70 -1.61
N ILE A 89 6.14 2.60 -0.64
CA ILE A 89 5.64 2.44 0.72
C ILE A 89 4.59 3.51 1.01
N GLY A 90 3.50 3.10 1.65
CA GLY A 90 2.49 4.00 2.18
C GLY A 90 2.19 3.66 3.64
N TYR A 91 1.72 4.65 4.38
CA TYR A 91 1.32 4.49 5.77
C TYR A 91 -0.12 4.92 5.92
N ARG A 92 -0.92 4.08 6.56
CA ARG A 92 -2.30 4.39 6.93
C ARG A 92 -2.38 4.48 8.44
N GLU A 93 -2.74 5.64 8.96
CA GLU A 93 -3.10 5.80 10.36
C GLU A 93 -4.55 5.34 10.56
N GLU A 94 -4.77 4.56 11.61
CA GLU A 94 -6.10 4.21 12.13
C GLU A 94 -6.31 4.87 13.49
N GLU A 95 -7.51 4.69 14.04
CA GLU A 95 -7.83 5.09 15.40
C GLU A 95 -6.82 4.47 16.39
N ASP A 96 -6.54 5.18 17.48
CA ASP A 96 -5.56 4.81 18.51
C ASP A 96 -4.08 4.80 18.08
N LEU A 97 -3.70 5.60 17.08
CA LEU A 97 -2.30 5.74 16.60
C LEU A 97 -1.71 4.43 16.04
N ASN A 98 -2.56 3.48 15.65
CA ASN A 98 -2.11 2.29 14.94
C ASN A 98 -1.78 2.69 13.51
N VAL A 99 -0.52 2.52 13.13
CA VAL A 99 -0.09 2.73 11.75
C VAL A 99 0.00 1.38 11.06
N ASN A 100 -0.64 1.27 9.91
CA ASN A 100 -0.55 0.15 9.01
C ASN A 100 0.41 0.50 7.88
N THR A 101 1.29 -0.44 7.53
CA THR A 101 2.25 -0.27 6.45
C THR A 101 1.73 -0.95 5.18
N LEU A 102 1.80 -0.23 4.06
CA LEU A 102 1.45 -0.73 2.75
C LEU A 102 2.71 -0.78 1.89
N LEU A 103 3.06 -1.95 1.35
CA LEU A 103 4.00 -2.02 0.24
C LEU A 103 3.23 -2.19 -1.06
N VAL A 104 3.41 -1.27 -1.98
CA VAL A 104 2.71 -1.24 -3.26
C VAL A 104 3.73 -1.53 -4.36
N ARG A 105 3.41 -2.50 -5.20
CA ARG A 105 4.23 -2.86 -6.35
C ARG A 105 3.38 -2.90 -7.61
N PHE A 106 3.83 -2.17 -8.62
CA PHE A 106 3.29 -2.28 -9.97
C PHE A 106 3.96 -3.44 -10.69
N ASN A 107 3.20 -4.20 -11.47
CA ASN A 107 3.71 -5.28 -12.31
C ASN A 107 3.11 -5.18 -13.71
N ASN A 108 3.78 -5.83 -14.66
CA ASN A 108 3.30 -5.96 -16.05
C ASN A 108 2.95 -4.60 -16.67
N GLN A 109 3.87 -3.64 -16.64
CA GLN A 109 3.64 -2.28 -17.18
C GLN A 109 2.40 -1.61 -16.57
N ASP A 110 2.29 -1.65 -15.23
CA ASP A 110 1.18 -1.08 -14.46
C ASP A 110 -0.19 -1.72 -14.74
N MET A 111 -0.27 -2.85 -15.45
CA MET A 111 -1.54 -3.57 -15.65
C MET A 111 -2.05 -4.22 -14.36
N THR A 112 -1.16 -4.56 -13.44
CA THR A 112 -1.52 -5.10 -12.13
C THR A 112 -0.78 -4.41 -11.01
N VAL A 113 -1.44 -4.31 -9.86
CA VAL A 113 -0.87 -3.76 -8.64
C VAL A 113 -1.02 -4.79 -7.53
N THR A 114 0.10 -5.10 -6.87
CA THR A 114 0.11 -5.92 -5.66
C THR A 114 0.35 -5.03 -4.46
N ILE A 115 -0.55 -5.10 -3.48
CA ILE A 115 -0.44 -4.38 -2.22
C ILE A 115 -0.26 -5.41 -1.10
N TYR A 116 0.81 -5.27 -0.33
CA TYR A 116 1.06 -6.02 0.89
C TYR A 116 0.64 -5.12 2.06
N TYR A 117 -0.40 -5.51 2.77
CA TYR A 117 -0.97 -4.76 3.88
C TYR A 117 -0.54 -5.37 5.21
N PHE A 118 0.26 -4.64 5.96
CA PHE A 118 0.78 -5.03 7.28
C PHE A 118 0.01 -4.28 8.37
N GLU A 119 -0.76 -5.02 9.18
CA GLU A 119 -1.53 -4.44 10.28
C GLU A 119 -0.67 -4.13 11.50
N LYS A 120 -0.90 -2.97 12.12
CA LYS A 120 -0.23 -2.52 13.36
C LYS A 120 1.29 -2.57 13.27
N ASP A 121 1.80 -2.36 12.05
CA ASP A 121 3.21 -2.37 11.74
C ASP A 121 3.62 -0.98 11.26
N TYR A 122 4.44 -0.32 12.06
CA TYR A 122 5.16 0.89 11.68
C TYR A 122 6.63 0.52 11.41
N SER A 123 6.86 -0.31 10.40
CA SER A 123 8.22 -0.65 9.99
C SER A 123 8.71 0.32 8.93
N THR A 124 9.65 1.18 9.31
CA THR A 124 10.47 1.93 8.36
C THR A 124 11.57 1.07 7.75
N ASP A 125 11.87 -0.08 8.35
CA ASP A 125 12.87 -1.04 7.88
C ASP A 125 12.29 -2.04 6.89
N LEU A 126 12.38 -1.68 5.60
CA LEU A 126 11.93 -2.51 4.49
C LEU A 126 12.63 -3.87 4.43
N ILE A 127 13.82 -4.02 5.01
CA ILE A 127 14.58 -5.28 4.97
C ILE A 127 13.78 -6.41 5.62
N GLN A 128 13.03 -6.09 6.67
CA GLN A 128 12.21 -7.06 7.40
C GLN A 128 10.95 -7.47 6.62
N LEU A 129 10.49 -6.61 5.71
CA LEU A 129 9.31 -6.85 4.87
C LEU A 129 9.65 -7.59 3.56
N LEU A 130 10.90 -7.49 3.10
CA LEU A 130 11.39 -8.12 1.86
C LEU A 130 11.11 -9.63 1.72
N PRO A 131 11.20 -10.48 2.77
CA PRO A 131 10.93 -11.90 2.64
C PRO A 131 9.51 -12.22 2.14
N PHE A 132 8.53 -11.38 2.47
CA PHE A 132 7.14 -11.56 2.03
C PHE A 132 6.97 -11.29 0.54
N MET A 133 7.79 -10.38 -0.02
CA MET A 133 7.80 -10.09 -1.46
C MET A 133 8.47 -11.20 -2.27
N LYS A 134 9.52 -11.84 -1.71
CA LYS A 134 10.27 -12.91 -2.40
C LYS A 134 9.53 -14.26 -2.41
N LYS A 135 8.72 -14.57 -1.39
CA LYS A 135 8.05 -15.88 -1.26
C LYS A 135 7.00 -16.18 -2.33
N LEU A 136 6.45 -15.18 -3.02
CA LEU A 136 5.49 -15.39 -4.11
C LEU A 136 6.15 -15.73 -5.46
N TYR A 137 7.49 -15.64 -5.57
CA TYR A 137 8.24 -15.99 -6.78
C TYR A 137 8.59 -17.48 -6.90
N LYS A 138 8.38 -18.28 -5.85
CA LYS A 138 8.72 -19.72 -5.85
C LYS A 138 7.52 -20.66 -6.11
N ARG A 139 6.40 -20.13 -6.59
CA ARG A 139 5.28 -20.94 -7.12
C ARG A 139 5.02 -20.55 -8.58
N GLY A 140 6.04 -20.79 -9.40
CA GLY A 140 5.92 -20.97 -10.84
C GLY A 140 6.23 -22.43 -11.13
#